data_AF-A0A520A8R5-F1
#
_entry.id   AF-A0A520A8R5-F1
#
_cell.length_a   1.000
_cell.length_b   1.000
_cell.length_c   1.000
_cell.angle_alpha   90.00
_cell.angle_beta   90.00
_cell.angle_gamma   90.00
#
_symmetry.space_group_name_H-M   'P 1'
#
loop_
_entity.id
_entity.type
_entity.pdbx_description
1 polymer ?
#
loop_
_entity_poly.entity_id
_entity_poly.type
_entity_poly.pdbx_seq_one_letter_code
_entity_poly.pdbx_strand_id
1 'polypeptide(L)'
;AGLFKELKELYPDLKLHALGPPEIAHVAKLEGRSHTEVLSALQTAGLDSLPGAGAEILNDRVRRLISKGKCGGKEWLDVMRAAHQLNITTSATMMFGHVETIEERFEHLVWIREVQSEKPAHANGFLAFIPWPFQDDGTLLKRLRGITNTVTGDEYIRMLALSRIMLPNVKNIQASWLTVGKQVAQLCLHAGANDFGSIMIEENVVSAAGAPHRFTAGGIQKAISEAGFEPQLRGQQYNYRDLPEHLEEQIIKY
;
A
#
# COMPACT_ATOMS: atom_id res chain seq x y z
N ALA A 1 -14.27 -17.11 -2.66
CA ALA A 1 -14.99 -17.35 -1.38
C ALA A 1 -14.57 -18.67 -0.73
N GLY A 2 -14.64 -19.82 -1.42
CA GLY A 2 -14.28 -21.13 -0.84
C GLY A 2 -12.89 -21.16 -0.18
N LEU A 3 -11.85 -20.73 -0.91
CA LEU A 3 -10.48 -20.68 -0.38
C LEU A 3 -10.33 -19.84 0.90
N PHE A 4 -11.05 -18.72 1.03
CA PHE A 4 -10.92 -17.88 2.22
C PHE A 4 -11.51 -18.56 3.45
N LYS A 5 -12.63 -19.27 3.28
CA LYS A 5 -13.26 -20.05 4.36
C LYS A 5 -12.33 -21.17 4.81
N GLU A 6 -11.81 -21.93 3.87
CA GLU A 6 -10.87 -23.03 4.14
C GLU A 6 -9.62 -22.52 4.88
N LEU A 7 -9.03 -21.40 4.45
CA LEU A 7 -7.90 -20.79 5.16
C LEU A 7 -8.25 -20.36 6.58
N LYS A 8 -9.46 -19.84 6.82
CA LYS A 8 -9.93 -19.48 8.17
C LYS A 8 -10.26 -20.69 9.04
N GLU A 9 -10.70 -21.79 8.44
CA GLU A 9 -10.91 -23.05 9.15
C GLU A 9 -9.57 -23.67 9.58
N LEU A 10 -8.57 -23.64 8.70
CA LEU A 10 -7.23 -24.15 8.98
C LEU A 10 -6.43 -23.23 9.92
N TYR A 11 -6.55 -21.92 9.75
CA TYR A 11 -5.77 -20.91 10.47
C TYR A 11 -6.66 -19.74 10.92
N PRO A 12 -7.45 -19.92 12.01
CA PRO A 12 -8.44 -18.92 12.45
C PRO A 12 -7.87 -17.51 12.71
N ASP A 13 -6.64 -17.46 13.21
CA ASP A 13 -5.95 -16.21 13.56
C ASP A 13 -5.28 -15.52 12.36
N LEU A 14 -5.14 -16.22 11.22
CA LEU A 14 -4.53 -15.68 10.02
C LEU A 14 -5.36 -14.51 9.47
N LYS A 15 -4.75 -13.33 9.39
CA LYS A 15 -5.41 -12.16 8.81
C LYS A 15 -5.26 -12.15 7.29
N LEU A 16 -6.39 -12.16 6.59
CA LEU A 16 -6.47 -12.11 5.13
C LEU A 16 -6.53 -10.66 4.67
N HIS A 17 -5.36 -10.10 4.34
CA HIS A 17 -5.19 -8.85 3.62
C HIS A 17 -4.92 -9.15 2.14
N ALA A 18 -5.97 -9.32 1.36
CA ALA A 18 -5.88 -9.97 0.05
C ALA A 18 -6.68 -9.25 -1.04
N LEU A 19 -6.28 -9.49 -2.31
CA LEU A 19 -6.81 -8.86 -3.53
C LEU A 19 -6.54 -7.34 -3.56
N GLY A 20 -7.08 -6.65 -4.55
CA GLY A 20 -7.12 -5.20 -4.62
C GLY A 20 -8.34 -4.74 -5.40
N PRO A 21 -8.58 -3.42 -5.49
CA PRO A 21 -9.72 -2.91 -6.24
C PRO A 21 -9.81 -3.35 -7.71
N PRO A 22 -8.71 -3.50 -8.47
CA PRO A 22 -8.80 -4.05 -9.82
C PRO A 22 -9.41 -5.45 -9.85
N GLU A 23 -9.04 -6.33 -8.91
CA GLU A 23 -9.58 -7.69 -8.81
C GLU A 23 -11.04 -7.67 -8.36
N ILE A 24 -11.41 -6.82 -7.40
CA ILE A 24 -12.81 -6.67 -6.96
C ILE A 24 -13.70 -6.17 -8.12
N ALA A 25 -13.24 -5.16 -8.86
CA ALA A 25 -13.93 -4.64 -10.03
C ALA A 25 -14.08 -5.72 -11.12
N HIS A 26 -13.02 -6.50 -11.36
CA HIS A 26 -13.06 -7.60 -12.31
C HIS A 26 -14.09 -8.67 -11.93
N VAL A 27 -14.09 -9.12 -10.67
CA VAL A 27 -15.06 -10.11 -10.16
C VAL A 27 -16.49 -9.55 -10.21
N ALA A 28 -16.69 -8.30 -9.80
CA ALA A 28 -17.99 -7.63 -9.89
C ALA A 28 -18.56 -7.65 -11.32
N LYS A 29 -17.71 -7.36 -12.31
CA LYS A 29 -18.08 -7.42 -13.74
C LYS A 29 -18.39 -8.83 -14.20
N LEU A 30 -17.59 -9.83 -13.84
CA LEU A 30 -17.80 -11.23 -14.23
C LEU A 30 -19.10 -11.80 -13.64
N GLU A 31 -19.40 -11.46 -12.40
CA GLU A 31 -20.55 -11.98 -11.65
C GLU A 31 -21.83 -11.17 -11.88
N GLY A 32 -21.75 -10.01 -12.57
CA GLY A 32 -22.87 -9.09 -12.71
C GLY A 32 -23.37 -8.52 -11.39
N ARG A 33 -22.46 -8.33 -10.42
CA ARG A 33 -22.76 -7.86 -9.05
C ARG A 33 -22.14 -6.50 -8.78
N SER A 34 -22.66 -5.78 -7.80
CA SER A 34 -22.05 -4.57 -7.26
C SER A 34 -20.77 -4.88 -6.48
N HIS A 35 -19.89 -3.88 -6.34
CA HIS A 35 -18.69 -4.00 -5.49
C HIS A 35 -19.06 -4.35 -4.04
N THR A 36 -20.13 -3.78 -3.51
CA THR A 36 -20.63 -4.05 -2.16
C THR A 36 -21.03 -5.52 -1.98
N GLU A 37 -21.74 -6.11 -2.94
CA GLU A 37 -22.13 -7.53 -2.87
C GLU A 37 -20.92 -8.46 -2.92
N VAL A 38 -19.94 -8.16 -3.79
CA VAL A 38 -18.70 -8.94 -3.89
C VAL A 38 -17.90 -8.84 -2.58
N LEU A 39 -17.69 -7.62 -2.08
CA LEU A 39 -16.95 -7.38 -0.84
C LEU A 39 -17.65 -7.99 0.38
N SER A 40 -18.97 -7.88 0.48
CA SER A 40 -19.76 -8.49 1.55
C SER A 40 -19.64 -10.02 1.54
N ALA A 41 -19.71 -10.64 0.35
CA ALA A 41 -19.50 -12.08 0.20
C ALA A 41 -18.08 -12.52 0.58
N LEU A 42 -17.06 -11.72 0.25
CA LEU A 42 -15.67 -11.99 0.62
C LEU A 42 -15.41 -11.79 2.12
N GLN A 43 -15.99 -10.74 2.73
CA GLN A 43 -15.93 -10.50 4.17
C GLN A 43 -16.58 -11.65 4.94
N THR A 44 -17.78 -12.08 4.52
CA THR A 44 -18.46 -13.27 5.08
C THR A 44 -17.62 -14.54 4.92
N ALA A 45 -16.82 -14.64 3.86
CA ALA A 45 -15.92 -15.75 3.63
C ALA A 45 -14.61 -15.66 4.42
N GLY A 46 -14.32 -14.56 5.11
CA GLY A 46 -13.15 -14.40 5.97
C GLY A 46 -12.16 -13.31 5.56
N LEU A 47 -12.44 -12.47 4.56
CA LEU A 47 -11.58 -11.32 4.24
C LEU A 47 -11.56 -10.33 5.42
N ASP A 48 -10.37 -10.04 5.96
CA ASP A 48 -10.23 -9.09 7.09
C ASP A 48 -10.01 -7.65 6.62
N SER A 49 -9.32 -7.45 5.49
CA SER A 49 -8.96 -6.11 4.99
C SER A 49 -8.61 -6.12 3.51
N LEU A 50 -8.69 -4.95 2.85
CA LEU A 50 -8.43 -4.82 1.42
C LEU A 50 -7.16 -3.97 1.16
N PRO A 51 -6.12 -4.52 0.51
CA PRO A 51 -4.95 -3.77 0.08
C PRO A 51 -5.27 -2.63 -0.90
N GLY A 52 -4.54 -1.52 -0.78
CA GLY A 52 -4.59 -0.38 -1.69
C GLY A 52 -3.91 -0.59 -3.05
N ALA A 53 -3.67 -1.83 -3.46
CA ALA A 53 -2.93 -2.15 -4.66
C ALA A 53 -3.63 -1.65 -5.94
N GLY A 54 -2.85 -1.41 -7.00
CA GLY A 54 -3.37 -1.06 -8.33
C GLY A 54 -3.87 0.38 -8.50
N ALA A 55 -3.65 1.24 -7.50
CA ALA A 55 -3.94 2.66 -7.57
C ALA A 55 -2.99 3.39 -8.54
N GLU A 56 -1.68 3.12 -8.44
CA GLU A 56 -0.61 3.85 -9.14
C GLU A 56 -0.83 5.37 -9.03
N ILE A 57 -1.16 6.03 -10.14
CA ILE A 57 -1.84 7.33 -10.16
C ILE A 57 -3.26 7.13 -10.70
N LEU A 58 -4.24 7.67 -9.97
CA LEU A 58 -5.66 7.44 -10.25
C LEU A 58 -6.17 8.26 -11.45
N ASN A 59 -5.46 9.31 -11.88
CA ASN A 59 -5.86 10.15 -13.00
C ASN A 59 -5.98 9.31 -14.29
N ASP A 60 -7.10 9.44 -15.00
CA ASP A 60 -7.39 8.61 -16.17
C ASP A 60 -6.38 8.78 -17.31
N ARG A 61 -5.77 9.96 -17.49
CA ARG A 61 -4.69 10.16 -18.47
C ARG A 61 -3.53 9.23 -18.15
N VAL A 62 -3.08 9.22 -16.90
CA VAL A 62 -1.97 8.37 -16.45
C VAL A 62 -2.36 6.90 -16.57
N ARG A 63 -3.54 6.50 -16.07
CA ARG A 63 -4.01 5.11 -16.14
C ARG A 63 -4.08 4.57 -17.56
N ARG A 64 -4.54 5.36 -18.54
CA ARG A 64 -4.54 4.97 -19.96
C ARG A 64 -3.14 4.69 -20.52
N LEU A 65 -2.11 5.34 -19.96
CA LEU A 65 -0.72 5.15 -20.38
C LEU A 65 -0.08 3.93 -19.71
N ILE A 66 -0.37 3.68 -18.43
CA ILE A 66 0.37 2.70 -17.62
C ILE A 66 -0.42 1.43 -17.23
N SER A 67 -1.75 1.41 -17.35
CA SER A 67 -2.60 0.36 -16.76
C SER A 67 -3.86 0.07 -17.60
N LYS A 68 -3.71 -0.12 -18.91
CA LYS A 68 -4.82 -0.35 -19.86
C LYS A 68 -5.77 -1.52 -19.53
N GLY A 69 -5.34 -2.47 -18.71
CA GLY A 69 -6.16 -3.63 -18.31
C GLY A 69 -6.77 -3.57 -16.90
N LYS A 70 -6.45 -2.53 -16.11
CA LYS A 70 -6.98 -2.36 -14.74
C LYS A 70 -8.26 -1.51 -14.76
N CYS A 71 -9.01 -1.54 -13.66
CA CYS A 71 -10.16 -0.66 -13.43
C CYS A 71 -9.80 0.83 -13.58
N GLY A 72 -10.79 1.68 -13.86
CA GLY A 72 -10.60 3.13 -13.90
C GLY A 72 -10.24 3.74 -12.53
N GLY A 73 -9.80 5.00 -12.50
CA GLY A 73 -9.48 5.67 -11.24
C GLY A 73 -10.72 5.84 -10.36
N LYS A 74 -11.81 6.29 -10.96
CA LYS A 74 -13.12 6.38 -10.29
C LYS A 74 -13.59 5.03 -9.75
N GLU A 75 -13.48 3.97 -10.54
CA GLU A 75 -13.89 2.62 -10.14
C GLU A 75 -13.03 2.09 -8.97
N TRP A 76 -11.72 2.36 -8.98
CA TRP A 76 -10.85 2.06 -7.83
C TRP A 76 -11.34 2.75 -6.55
N LEU A 77 -11.68 4.05 -6.64
CA LEU A 77 -12.21 4.83 -5.52
C LEU A 77 -13.59 4.30 -5.07
N ASP A 78 -14.45 3.91 -6.01
CA ASP A 78 -15.79 3.38 -5.71
C ASP A 78 -15.73 2.03 -4.98
N VAL A 79 -14.78 1.16 -5.33
CA VAL A 79 -14.51 -0.07 -4.57
C VAL A 79 -14.07 0.25 -3.15
N MET A 80 -13.16 1.23 -2.96
CA MET A 80 -12.70 1.62 -1.62
C MET A 80 -13.84 2.22 -0.78
N ARG A 81 -14.67 3.07 -1.37
CA ARG A 81 -15.90 3.57 -0.73
C ARG A 81 -16.78 2.41 -0.26
N ALA A 82 -17.07 1.45 -1.13
CA ALA A 82 -17.88 0.28 -0.80
C ALA A 82 -17.26 -0.54 0.35
N ALA A 83 -15.94 -0.74 0.34
CA ALA A 83 -15.23 -1.41 1.42
C ALA A 83 -15.39 -0.67 2.76
N HIS A 84 -15.22 0.66 2.75
CA HIS A 84 -15.34 1.48 3.95
C HIS A 84 -16.76 1.47 4.54
N GLN A 85 -17.80 1.48 3.69
CA GLN A 85 -19.20 1.37 4.15
C GLN A 85 -19.50 0.01 4.79
N LEU A 86 -18.76 -1.05 4.43
CA LEU A 86 -18.83 -2.38 5.05
C LEU A 86 -17.88 -2.52 6.25
N ASN A 87 -17.29 -1.41 6.73
CA ASN A 87 -16.28 -1.38 7.79
C ASN A 87 -15.04 -2.27 7.48
N ILE A 88 -14.76 -2.51 6.20
CA ILE A 88 -13.54 -3.20 5.77
C ILE A 88 -12.42 -2.17 5.81
N THR A 89 -11.40 -2.45 6.62
CA THR A 89 -10.20 -1.61 6.70
C THR A 89 -9.39 -1.75 5.42
N THR A 90 -8.88 -0.65 4.88
CA THR A 90 -8.08 -0.65 3.65
C THR A 90 -6.78 0.14 3.80
N SER A 91 -5.92 0.07 2.80
CA SER A 91 -4.81 1.00 2.61
C SER A 91 -4.98 1.76 1.30
N ALA A 92 -4.29 2.89 1.16
CA ALA A 92 -4.18 3.65 -0.08
C ALA A 92 -2.72 3.71 -0.50
N THR A 93 -2.46 3.74 -1.81
CA THR A 93 -1.10 3.71 -2.33
C THR A 93 -0.92 4.66 -3.48
N MET A 94 0.31 5.14 -3.68
CA MET A 94 0.66 5.98 -4.82
C MET A 94 2.04 5.59 -5.34
N MET A 95 2.06 4.93 -6.50
CA MET A 95 3.29 4.78 -7.28
C MET A 95 3.48 6.04 -8.11
N PHE A 96 4.61 6.72 -7.97
CA PHE A 96 4.90 7.97 -8.67
C PHE A 96 6.31 7.98 -9.26
N GLY A 97 6.68 9.01 -10.01
CA GLY A 97 7.99 9.10 -10.67
C GLY A 97 8.00 8.47 -12.05
N HIS A 98 6.87 8.50 -12.76
CA HIS A 98 6.75 7.99 -14.12
C HIS A 98 6.18 9.07 -15.06
N VAL A 99 5.02 8.82 -15.70
CA VAL A 99 4.44 9.71 -16.73
C VAL A 99 3.51 10.82 -16.22
N GLU A 100 3.25 10.83 -14.92
CA GLU A 100 2.34 11.76 -14.27
C GLU A 100 2.95 13.15 -14.10
N THR A 101 2.10 14.18 -14.04
CA THR A 101 2.51 15.52 -13.63
C THR A 101 2.44 15.66 -12.11
N ILE A 102 3.03 16.75 -11.58
CA ILE A 102 2.92 17.06 -10.15
C ILE A 102 1.45 17.23 -9.77
N GLU A 103 0.68 17.96 -10.57
CA GLU A 103 -0.76 18.21 -10.36
C GLU A 103 -1.53 16.90 -10.21
N GLU A 104 -1.25 15.89 -11.02
CA GLU A 104 -1.92 14.59 -10.95
C GLU A 104 -1.56 13.78 -9.70
N ARG A 105 -0.37 14.00 -9.10
CA ARG A 105 -0.05 13.47 -7.76
C ARG A 105 -0.89 14.14 -6.70
N PHE A 106 -1.10 15.46 -6.79
CA PHE A 106 -1.94 16.20 -5.85
C PHE A 106 -3.43 15.84 -6.00
N GLU A 107 -3.92 15.68 -7.23
CA GLU A 107 -5.27 15.15 -7.49
C GLU A 107 -5.48 13.80 -6.82
N HIS A 108 -4.52 12.89 -6.95
CA HIS A 108 -4.56 11.59 -6.27
C HIS A 108 -4.73 11.78 -4.75
N LEU A 109 -3.89 12.60 -4.11
CA LEU A 109 -3.98 12.84 -2.66
C LEU A 109 -5.33 13.46 -2.26
N VAL A 110 -5.86 14.38 -3.05
CA VAL A 110 -7.18 14.99 -2.81
C VAL A 110 -8.28 13.92 -2.84
N TRP A 111 -8.31 13.06 -3.86
CA TRP A 111 -9.33 12.01 -3.96
C TRP A 111 -9.25 10.98 -2.84
N ILE A 112 -8.04 10.61 -2.41
CA ILE A 112 -7.86 9.74 -1.23
C ILE A 112 -8.42 10.40 0.02
N ARG A 113 -8.13 11.69 0.26
CA ARG A 113 -8.66 12.45 1.40
C ARG A 113 -10.19 12.55 1.37
N GLU A 114 -10.77 12.76 0.20
CA GLU A 114 -12.22 12.85 0.02
C GLU A 114 -12.90 11.51 0.36
N VAL A 115 -12.45 10.41 -0.25
CA VAL A 115 -12.98 9.06 0.09
C VAL A 115 -12.83 8.76 1.58
N GLN A 116 -11.69 9.10 2.17
CA GLN A 116 -11.47 8.92 3.61
C GLN A 116 -12.45 9.73 4.47
N SER A 117 -12.94 10.87 3.98
CA SER A 117 -13.91 11.71 4.69
C SER A 117 -15.34 11.20 4.57
N GLU A 118 -15.64 10.39 3.56
CA GLU A 118 -16.97 9.81 3.31
C GLU A 118 -17.25 8.54 4.15
N LYS A 119 -16.21 7.92 4.73
CA LYS A 119 -16.36 6.67 5.50
C LYS A 119 -17.22 6.87 6.76
N PRO A 120 -17.92 5.82 7.25
CA PRO A 120 -18.58 5.86 8.55
C PRO A 120 -17.60 6.24 9.67
N ALA A 121 -18.07 7.00 10.67
CA ALA A 121 -17.21 7.49 11.77
C ALA A 121 -16.52 6.35 12.56
N HIS A 122 -17.16 5.19 12.67
CA HIS A 122 -16.62 4.01 13.35
C HIS A 122 -15.67 3.17 12.49
N ALA A 123 -15.58 3.44 11.18
CA ALA A 123 -14.70 2.72 10.28
C ALA A 123 -13.32 3.34 10.24
N ASN A 124 -12.28 2.51 10.12
CA ASN A 124 -10.91 3.00 9.91
C ASN A 124 -10.74 3.66 8.54
N GLY A 125 -11.40 3.11 7.51
CA GLY A 125 -11.20 3.48 6.11
C GLY A 125 -9.79 3.12 5.65
N PHE A 126 -9.10 4.07 5.02
CA PHE A 126 -7.67 4.00 4.79
C PHE A 126 -6.92 4.11 6.11
N LEU A 127 -6.43 2.97 6.61
CA LEU A 127 -5.62 2.92 7.82
C LEU A 127 -4.20 3.45 7.58
N ALA A 128 -3.69 3.26 6.36
CA ALA A 128 -2.36 3.68 5.95
C ALA A 128 -2.33 4.20 4.52
N PHE A 129 -1.46 5.18 4.27
CA PHE A 129 -1.08 5.61 2.94
C PHE A 129 0.41 5.33 2.69
N ILE A 130 0.71 4.77 1.52
CA ILE A 130 2.07 4.35 1.17
C ILE A 130 2.44 4.95 -0.20
N PRO A 131 3.24 6.02 -0.25
CA PRO A 131 3.83 6.51 -1.47
C PRO A 131 5.14 5.76 -1.77
N TRP A 132 5.40 5.43 -3.03
CA TRP A 132 6.67 4.87 -3.47
C TRP A 132 7.04 5.28 -4.90
N PRO A 133 8.34 5.46 -5.20
CA PRO A 133 8.80 5.70 -6.56
C PRO A 133 8.67 4.44 -7.42
N PHE A 134 8.30 4.65 -8.68
CA PHE A 134 8.31 3.65 -9.75
C PHE A 134 9.70 3.02 -9.87
N GLN A 135 9.76 1.69 -10.00
CA GLN A 135 10.99 0.98 -10.30
C GLN A 135 10.93 0.55 -11.77
N ASP A 136 11.91 0.99 -12.57
CA ASP A 136 11.80 0.98 -14.02
C ASP A 136 12.45 -0.24 -14.69
N ASP A 137 13.32 -0.97 -13.99
CA ASP A 137 14.08 -2.07 -14.55
C ASP A 137 13.18 -3.23 -14.98
N GLY A 138 13.49 -3.84 -16.13
CA GLY A 138 12.69 -4.91 -16.73
C GLY A 138 11.26 -4.54 -17.15
N THR A 139 10.78 -3.32 -16.90
CA THR A 139 9.37 -2.95 -17.12
C THR A 139 9.04 -2.72 -18.60
N LEU A 140 7.78 -3.01 -18.97
CA LEU A 140 7.24 -2.68 -20.30
C LEU A 140 7.23 -1.17 -20.55
N LEU A 141 7.07 -0.35 -19.51
CA LEU A 141 7.08 1.11 -19.63
C LEU A 141 8.44 1.64 -20.05
N LYS A 142 9.52 1.14 -19.44
CA LYS A 142 10.89 1.46 -19.86
C LYS A 142 11.16 0.97 -21.28
N ARG A 143 10.87 -0.30 -21.55
CA ARG A 143 11.14 -0.93 -22.86
C ARG A 143 10.38 -0.31 -24.03
N LEU A 144 9.09 -0.02 -23.87
CA LEU A 144 8.23 0.41 -24.97
C LEU A 144 8.07 1.93 -25.07
N ARG A 145 8.32 2.67 -23.98
CA ARG A 145 8.07 4.11 -23.92
C ARG A 145 9.25 4.93 -23.38
N GLY A 146 10.37 4.29 -23.03
CA GLY A 146 11.56 4.97 -22.51
C GLY A 146 11.36 5.65 -21.14
N ILE A 147 10.30 5.28 -20.42
CA ILE A 147 10.01 5.87 -19.11
C ILE A 147 11.00 5.31 -18.09
N THR A 148 11.70 6.21 -17.40
CA THR A 148 12.70 5.87 -16.39
C THR A 148 12.38 6.59 -15.09
N ASN A 149 12.73 5.98 -13.97
CA ASN A 149 12.57 6.61 -12.67
C ASN A 149 13.71 7.61 -12.44
N THR A 150 13.35 8.87 -12.20
CA THR A 150 14.28 9.96 -11.89
C THR A 150 14.12 10.49 -10.47
N VAL A 151 13.25 9.87 -9.65
CA VAL A 151 12.96 10.31 -8.29
C VAL A 151 14.18 10.13 -7.41
N THR A 152 14.68 11.23 -6.86
CA THR A 152 15.77 11.24 -5.89
C THR A 152 15.25 10.96 -4.47
N GLY A 153 16.16 10.63 -3.54
CA GLY A 153 15.82 10.50 -2.12
C GLY A 153 15.15 11.77 -1.57
N ASP A 154 15.67 12.95 -1.93
CA ASP A 154 15.11 14.25 -1.56
C ASP A 154 13.69 14.48 -2.09
N GLU A 155 13.42 14.11 -3.34
CA GLU A 155 12.07 14.19 -3.92
C GLU A 155 11.12 13.23 -3.20
N TYR A 156 11.57 12.00 -2.88
CA TYR A 156 10.78 11.04 -2.13
C TYR A 156 10.42 11.55 -0.73
N ILE A 157 11.40 12.05 0.02
CA ILE A 157 11.18 12.63 1.36
C ILE A 157 10.19 13.78 1.28
N ARG A 158 10.31 14.67 0.29
CA ARG A 158 9.38 15.77 0.07
C ARG A 158 7.97 15.28 -0.24
N MET A 159 7.83 14.26 -1.09
CA MET A 159 6.52 13.73 -1.44
C MET A 159 5.85 13.03 -0.24
N LEU A 160 6.63 12.33 0.58
CA LEU A 160 6.13 11.73 1.82
C LEU A 160 5.66 12.81 2.81
N ALA A 161 6.44 13.88 3.01
CA ALA A 161 6.05 15.01 3.86
C ALA A 161 4.78 15.69 3.38
N LEU A 162 4.66 15.93 2.07
CA LEU A 162 3.47 16.48 1.45
C LEU A 162 2.26 15.55 1.63
N SER A 163 2.45 14.23 1.55
CA SER A 163 1.39 13.25 1.81
C SER A 163 0.89 13.34 3.24
N ARG A 164 1.78 13.47 4.24
CA ARG A 164 1.40 13.70 5.65
C ARG A 164 0.57 14.97 5.82
N ILE A 165 0.96 16.07 5.16
CA ILE A 165 0.25 17.35 5.25
C ILE A 165 -1.11 17.29 4.55
N MET A 166 -1.16 16.66 3.37
CA MET A 166 -2.36 16.61 2.53
C MET A 166 -3.38 15.56 3.00
N LEU A 167 -2.97 14.55 3.76
CA LEU A 167 -3.83 13.47 4.27
C LEU A 167 -3.95 13.50 5.80
N PRO A 168 -4.46 14.59 6.41
CA PRO A 168 -4.56 14.69 7.88
C PRO A 168 -5.54 13.66 8.48
N ASN A 169 -6.42 13.08 7.65
CA ASN A 169 -7.41 12.08 8.03
C ASN A 169 -6.97 10.63 7.76
N VAL A 170 -5.73 10.42 7.31
CA VAL A 170 -5.09 9.09 7.24
C VAL A 170 -4.00 9.04 8.31
N LYS A 171 -4.19 8.18 9.31
CA LYS A 171 -3.33 8.15 10.51
C LYS A 171 -1.89 7.78 10.16
N ASN A 172 -1.72 6.70 9.40
CA ASN A 172 -0.41 6.12 9.17
C ASN A 172 0.14 6.45 7.78
N ILE A 173 1.37 6.96 7.73
CA ILE A 173 2.12 7.16 6.49
C ILE A 173 3.34 6.25 6.54
N GLN A 174 3.46 5.36 5.57
CA GLN A 174 4.51 4.36 5.52
C GLN A 174 5.67 4.81 4.61
N ALA A 175 6.90 4.71 5.12
CA ALA A 175 8.10 4.83 4.32
C ALA A 175 8.39 3.50 3.60
N SER A 176 8.49 3.54 2.27
CA SER A 176 8.76 2.38 1.43
C SER A 176 10.27 2.12 1.29
N TRP A 177 10.90 1.67 2.38
CA TRP A 177 12.34 1.36 2.37
C TRP A 177 12.73 0.33 1.30
N LEU A 178 11.79 -0.50 0.84
CA LEU A 178 12.00 -1.43 -0.27
C LEU A 178 12.44 -0.72 -1.55
N THR A 179 11.95 0.50 -1.76
CA THR A 179 12.18 1.27 -2.99
C THR A 179 13.26 2.34 -2.86
N VAL A 180 13.51 2.85 -1.65
CA VAL A 180 14.44 3.97 -1.43
C VAL A 180 15.62 3.64 -0.50
N GLY A 181 15.61 2.43 0.07
CA GLY A 181 16.64 1.97 0.98
C GLY A 181 16.55 2.55 2.39
N LYS A 182 17.43 2.04 3.26
CA LYS A 182 17.47 2.35 4.70
C LYS A 182 17.61 3.85 4.99
N GLN A 183 18.62 4.49 4.39
CA GLN A 183 19.01 5.86 4.73
C GLN A 183 17.88 6.86 4.45
N VAL A 184 17.27 6.77 3.26
CA VAL A 184 16.14 7.63 2.88
C VAL A 184 14.93 7.35 3.76
N ALA A 185 14.61 6.08 4.03
CA ALA A 185 13.48 5.72 4.89
C ALA A 185 13.66 6.22 6.34
N GLN A 186 14.88 6.22 6.88
CA GLN A 186 15.19 6.80 8.20
C GLN A 186 14.87 8.30 8.24
N LEU A 187 15.26 9.04 7.20
CA LEU A 187 14.92 10.46 7.09
C LEU A 187 13.41 10.69 6.96
N CYS A 188 12.68 9.78 6.33
CA CYS A 188 11.22 9.86 6.23
C CYS A 188 10.51 9.83 7.59
N LEU A 189 11.09 9.21 8.63
CA LEU A 189 10.52 9.25 9.99
C LEU A 189 10.46 10.68 10.54
N HIS A 190 11.46 11.51 10.21
CA HIS A 190 11.47 12.95 10.53
C HIS A 190 10.57 13.78 9.60
N ALA A 191 10.15 13.20 8.47
CA ALA A 191 9.30 13.84 7.48
C ALA A 191 7.81 13.50 7.64
N GLY A 192 7.42 12.82 8.73
CA GLY A 192 6.03 12.51 9.06
C GLY A 192 5.61 11.06 8.80
N ALA A 193 6.51 10.18 8.37
CA ALA A 193 6.27 8.74 8.40
C ALA A 193 6.22 8.26 9.85
N ASN A 194 5.27 7.39 10.16
CA ASN A 194 5.16 6.73 11.45
C ASN A 194 5.07 5.21 11.31
N ASP A 195 5.39 4.72 10.12
CA ASP A 195 5.39 3.31 9.77
C ASP A 195 6.60 3.00 8.87
N PHE A 196 7.45 2.09 9.33
CA PHE A 196 8.67 1.67 8.64
C PHE A 196 8.46 0.37 7.85
N GLY A 197 7.22 0.09 7.44
CA GLY A 197 6.86 -1.05 6.61
C GLY A 197 6.99 -2.40 7.33
N SER A 198 6.78 -3.45 6.55
CA SER A 198 6.77 -4.83 7.03
C SER A 198 7.92 -5.63 6.44
N ILE A 199 8.33 -6.68 7.14
CA ILE A 199 9.25 -7.69 6.61
C ILE A 199 8.47 -8.54 5.60
N MET A 200 9.04 -8.72 4.42
CA MET A 200 8.43 -9.56 3.38
C MET A 200 9.05 -10.96 3.42
N ILE A 201 8.20 -11.97 3.62
CA ILE A 201 8.61 -13.38 3.59
C ILE A 201 9.04 -13.76 2.16
N GLU A 202 8.27 -13.31 1.18
CA GLU A 202 8.55 -13.45 -0.25
C GLU A 202 8.31 -12.10 -0.94
N GLU A 203 9.35 -11.56 -1.59
CA GLU A 203 9.31 -10.32 -2.36
C GLU A 203 9.98 -10.59 -3.71
N ASN A 204 9.17 -10.58 -4.78
CA ASN A 204 9.62 -10.92 -6.13
C ASN A 204 9.30 -9.82 -7.16
N VAL A 205 8.63 -8.73 -6.77
CA VAL A 205 8.09 -7.73 -7.71
C VAL A 205 9.00 -6.52 -7.79
N VAL A 206 9.31 -5.92 -6.65
CA VAL A 206 10.16 -4.74 -6.51
C VAL A 206 11.63 -5.10 -6.75
N SER A 207 12.06 -6.27 -6.26
CA SER A 207 13.39 -6.83 -6.56
C SER A 207 13.57 -7.16 -8.05
N ALA A 208 12.57 -7.76 -8.69
CA ALA A 208 12.60 -7.98 -10.14
C ALA A 208 12.59 -6.67 -10.95
N ALA A 209 12.09 -5.58 -10.36
CA ALA A 209 12.11 -4.24 -10.94
C ALA A 209 13.37 -3.42 -10.55
N GLY A 210 14.37 -4.05 -9.92
CA GLY A 210 15.70 -3.47 -9.72
C GLY A 210 15.98 -2.91 -8.33
N ALA A 211 15.08 -3.09 -7.36
CA ALA A 211 15.29 -2.60 -5.98
C ALA A 211 15.75 -3.75 -5.03
N PRO A 212 17.03 -3.79 -4.64
CA PRO A 212 17.61 -4.95 -3.93
C PRO A 212 17.48 -4.86 -2.40
N HIS A 213 16.72 -3.90 -1.89
CA HIS A 213 16.69 -3.61 -0.45
C HIS A 213 15.97 -4.71 0.32
N ARG A 214 16.61 -5.19 1.38
CA ARG A 214 16.08 -6.22 2.28
C ARG A 214 16.34 -5.83 3.73
N PHE A 215 15.47 -6.29 4.61
CA PHE A 215 15.56 -6.06 6.04
C PHE A 215 15.16 -7.31 6.82
N THR A 216 15.86 -7.56 7.94
CA THR A 216 15.38 -8.47 8.98
C THR A 216 14.59 -7.68 10.04
N ALA A 217 13.96 -8.40 10.98
CA ALA A 217 13.28 -7.76 12.11
C ALA A 217 14.22 -6.90 12.95
N GLY A 218 15.39 -7.42 13.33
CA GLY A 218 16.42 -6.65 14.02
C GLY A 218 16.94 -5.48 13.18
N GLY A 219 17.04 -5.67 11.85
CA GLY A 219 17.41 -4.60 10.93
C GLY A 219 16.46 -3.41 10.97
N ILE A 220 15.14 -3.65 10.93
CA ILE A 220 14.12 -2.58 11.00
C ILE A 220 14.21 -1.88 12.34
N GLN A 221 14.26 -2.64 13.44
CA GLN A 221 14.35 -2.09 14.79
C GLN A 221 15.58 -1.18 14.93
N LYS A 222 16.75 -1.67 14.50
CA LYS A 222 18.00 -0.90 14.51
C LYS A 222 17.90 0.37 13.67
N ALA A 223 17.31 0.31 12.48
CA ALA A 223 17.16 1.49 11.62
C ALA A 223 16.27 2.56 12.26
N ILE A 224 15.16 2.17 12.90
CA ILE A 224 14.28 3.09 13.62
C ILE A 224 15.02 3.73 14.81
N SER A 225 15.70 2.92 15.63
CA SER A 225 16.48 3.41 16.79
C SER A 225 17.61 4.36 16.38
N GLU A 226 18.36 4.04 15.33
CA GLU A 226 19.41 4.90 14.78
C GLU A 226 18.88 6.24 14.26
N ALA A 227 17.62 6.29 13.81
CA ALA A 227 16.96 7.52 13.41
C ALA A 227 16.45 8.35 14.60
N GLY A 228 16.57 7.86 15.84
CA GLY A 228 16.14 8.54 17.06
C GLY A 228 14.70 8.27 17.49
N PHE A 229 14.08 7.18 17.00
CA PHE A 229 12.72 6.78 17.34
C PHE A 229 12.68 5.44 18.08
N GLU A 230 11.55 5.15 18.74
CA GLU A 230 11.33 3.88 19.41
C GLU A 230 10.66 2.88 18.45
N PRO A 231 11.28 1.72 18.17
CA PRO A 231 10.67 0.69 17.34
C PRO A 231 9.53 -0.01 18.08
N GLN A 232 8.34 -0.03 17.46
CA GLN A 232 7.16 -0.71 18.00
C GLN A 232 6.63 -1.75 17.02
N LEU A 233 6.56 -3.02 17.47
CA LEU A 233 5.88 -4.07 16.71
C LEU A 233 4.37 -3.84 16.73
N ARG A 234 3.73 -4.01 15.57
CA ARG A 234 2.30 -3.76 15.38
C ARG A 234 1.59 -4.92 14.67
N GLY A 235 0.31 -5.06 14.94
CA GLY A 235 -0.59 -5.88 14.12
C GLY A 235 -0.98 -5.18 12.80
N GLN A 236 -1.75 -5.87 11.97
CA GLN A 236 -2.28 -5.31 10.71
C GLN A 236 -3.19 -4.09 10.96
N GLN A 237 -3.89 -4.06 12.10
CA GLN A 237 -4.74 -2.94 12.53
C GLN A 237 -3.99 -1.86 13.33
N TYR A 238 -2.64 -1.87 13.32
CA TYR A 238 -1.78 -0.95 14.08
C TYR A 238 -1.96 -0.99 15.61
N ASN A 239 -2.63 -2.01 16.14
CA ASN A 239 -2.57 -2.32 17.57
C ASN A 239 -1.14 -2.73 17.94
N TYR A 240 -0.68 -2.29 19.10
CA TYR A 240 0.63 -2.68 19.62
C TYR A 240 0.66 -4.17 19.93
N ARG A 241 1.82 -4.75 19.70
CA ARG A 241 2.14 -6.14 20.01
C ARG A 241 3.49 -6.16 20.67
N ASP A 242 3.62 -6.98 21.70
CA ASP A 242 4.91 -7.27 22.30
C ASP A 242 5.77 -8.05 21.30
N LEU A 243 7.08 -7.82 21.36
CA LEU A 243 8.03 -8.63 20.61
C LEU A 243 7.93 -10.08 21.12
N PRO A 244 7.91 -11.08 20.23
CA PRO A 244 7.97 -12.48 20.64
C PRO A 244 9.23 -12.76 21.46
N GLU A 245 9.11 -13.57 22.51
CA GLU A 245 10.26 -14.00 23.33
C GLU A 245 11.32 -14.75 22.50
N HIS A 246 10.87 -15.47 21.47
CA HIS A 246 11.71 -16.20 20.54
C HIS A 246 11.43 -15.68 19.12
N LEU A 247 12.36 -14.90 18.59
CA LEU A 247 12.30 -14.39 17.23
C LEU A 247 13.38 -15.03 16.37
N GLU A 248 12.96 -15.81 15.38
CA GLU A 248 13.85 -16.33 14.35
C GLU A 248 13.97 -15.30 13.22
N GLU A 249 15.20 -14.86 12.92
CA GLU A 249 15.44 -13.94 11.82
C GLU A 249 15.61 -14.67 10.49
N GLN A 250 15.05 -14.08 9.43
CA GLN A 250 15.32 -14.52 8.06
C GLN A 250 16.80 -14.35 7.72
N ILE A 251 17.40 -15.38 7.13
CA ILE A 251 18.77 -15.31 6.62
C ILE A 251 18.75 -14.64 5.25
N ILE A 252 19.27 -13.41 5.19
CA ILE A 252 19.43 -12.68 3.93
C ILE A 252 20.73 -13.14 3.27
N LYS A 253 20.63 -13.90 2.17
CA LYS A 253 21.75 -14.20 1.26
C LYS A 253 21.73 -13.18 0.13
N TYR A 254 22.81 -12.42 -0.01
CA TYR A 254 23.08 -11.54 -1.14
C TYR A 254 23.72 -12.31 -2.28
#